data_AF-A0A957ZW79-F1
#
_entry.id   AF-A0A957ZW79-F1
#
_cell.length_a   1.000
_cell.length_b   1.000
_cell.length_c   1.000
_cell.angle_alpha   90.00
_cell.angle_beta   90.00
_cell.angle_gamma   90.00
#
_symmetry.space_group_name_H-M   'P 1'
#
loop_
_entity.id
_entity.type
_entity.pdbx_description
1 polymer ?
#
loop_
_entity_poly.entity_id
_entity_poly.type
_entity_poly.pdbx_seq_one_letter_code
_entity_poly.pdbx_strand_id
1 'polypeptide(L)'
;RLSGVSSVHRPAHAAVANAIGAAIAQVGGEVERVFSLDTIPRAEALAQAKAEASQRVLAEGALPDSVEIVDIDEVPLTYLPGNATRIRIKAVGTLELTT
;
A
#
# COMPACT_ATOMS: atom_id res chain seq x y z
N ARG A 1 -8.91 3.03 -36.71
CA ARG A 1 -9.72 1.91 -36.17
C ARG A 1 -8.73 0.79 -35.85
N LEU A 2 -8.68 0.31 -34.61
CA LEU A 2 -7.74 -0.73 -34.18
C LEU A 2 -8.38 -2.11 -34.44
N SER A 3 -7.66 -3.01 -35.11
CA SER A 3 -8.15 -4.37 -35.38
C SER A 3 -8.36 -5.11 -34.06
N GLY A 4 -9.53 -5.73 -33.88
CA GLY A 4 -9.86 -6.49 -32.66
C GLY A 4 -10.43 -5.66 -31.50
N VAL A 5 -10.62 -4.35 -31.67
CA VAL A 5 -11.19 -3.47 -30.63
C VAL A 5 -12.64 -3.13 -30.97
N SER A 6 -13.58 -3.41 -30.05
CA SER A 6 -15.01 -3.15 -30.21
C SER A 6 -15.35 -1.65 -30.20
N SER A 7 -14.75 -0.88 -29.29
CA SER A 7 -14.90 0.57 -29.21
C SER A 7 -13.62 1.25 -28.70
N VAL A 8 -13.40 2.50 -29.11
CA VAL A 8 -12.33 3.34 -28.59
C VAL A 8 -12.97 4.59 -28.00
N HIS A 9 -12.83 4.78 -26.69
CA HIS A 9 -13.28 5.96 -25.98
C HIS A 9 -12.07 6.89 -25.77
N ARG A 10 -12.16 8.11 -26.28
CA ARG A 10 -11.16 9.16 -26.04
C ARG A 10 -11.87 10.33 -25.34
N PRO A 11 -11.74 10.46 -24.00
CA PRO A 11 -12.33 11.56 -23.26
C PRO A 11 -11.80 12.92 -23.73
N ALA A 12 -12.57 13.98 -23.51
CA ALA A 12 -12.19 15.34 -23.92
C ALA A 12 -10.84 15.80 -23.34
N HIS A 13 -10.51 15.36 -22.11
CA HIS A 13 -9.27 15.71 -21.42
C HIS A 13 -8.20 14.60 -21.47
N ALA A 14 -8.25 13.72 -22.47
CA ALA A 14 -7.27 12.62 -22.60
C ALA A 14 -5.81 13.10 -22.65
N ALA A 15 -5.56 14.33 -23.12
CA ALA A 15 -4.21 14.91 -23.17
C ALA A 15 -3.59 15.17 -21.79
N VAL A 16 -4.39 15.26 -20.72
CA VAL A 16 -3.94 15.55 -19.34
C VAL A 16 -4.26 14.42 -18.36
N ALA A 17 -4.54 13.21 -18.86
CA ALA A 17 -4.97 12.08 -18.03
C ALA A 17 -3.98 11.77 -16.87
N ASN A 18 -2.67 11.89 -17.09
CA ASN A 18 -1.67 11.66 -16.05
C ASN A 18 -1.76 12.69 -14.90
N ALA A 19 -2.05 13.96 -15.21
CA ALA A 19 -2.18 15.00 -14.19
C ALA A 19 -3.46 14.81 -13.36
N ILE A 20 -4.56 14.42 -14.02
CA ILE A 20 -5.80 14.04 -13.34
C ILE A 20 -5.54 12.84 -12.42
N GLY A 21 -4.84 11.81 -12.92
CA GLY A 21 -4.46 10.63 -12.14
C GLY A 21 -3.63 10.98 -10.89
N ALA A 22 -2.69 11.91 -11.00
CA ALA A 22 -1.91 12.38 -9.87
C ALA A 22 -2.76 13.18 -8.85
N ALA A 23 -3.70 13.99 -9.32
CA ALA A 23 -4.56 14.80 -8.45
C ALA A 23 -5.60 13.99 -7.65
N ILE A 24 -5.99 12.81 -8.15
CA ILE A 24 -6.90 11.89 -7.47
C ILE A 24 -6.19 10.75 -6.73
N ALA A 25 -4.85 10.70 -6.79
CA ALA A 25 -4.08 9.63 -6.18
C ALA A 25 -4.17 9.70 -4.66
N GLN A 26 -4.31 8.53 -4.04
CA GLN A 26 -4.17 8.39 -2.59
C GLN A 26 -2.68 8.39 -2.21
N VAL A 27 -2.40 8.79 -0.98
CA VAL A 27 -1.08 8.63 -0.36
C VAL A 27 -0.89 7.15 -0.07
N GLY A 28 0.19 6.57 -0.57
CA GLY A 28 0.53 5.16 -0.35
C GLY A 28 1.78 5.03 0.51
N GLY A 29 1.83 3.99 1.33
CA GLY A 29 2.99 3.64 2.14
C GLY A 29 3.18 2.14 2.20
N GLU A 30 4.43 1.69 2.12
CA GLU A 30 4.80 0.29 2.23
C GLU A 30 5.80 0.10 3.38
N VAL A 31 5.61 -0.97 4.16
CA VAL A 31 6.57 -1.43 5.15
C VAL A 31 6.87 -2.89 4.89
N GLU A 32 8.15 -3.24 4.89
CA GLU A 32 8.62 -4.61 4.75
C GLU A 32 9.61 -4.93 5.88
N ARG A 33 9.32 -5.98 6.65
CA ARG A 33 10.17 -6.41 7.78
C ARG A 33 10.22 -7.92 7.89
N VAL A 34 11.33 -8.43 8.43
CA VAL A 34 11.50 -9.84 8.77
C VAL A 34 11.29 -10.00 10.27
N PHE A 35 10.41 -10.93 10.65
CA PHE A 35 10.09 -11.26 12.03
C PHE A 35 10.47 -12.70 12.33
N SER A 36 11.03 -12.94 13.51
CA SER A 36 11.24 -14.30 14.06
C SER A 36 9.97 -14.69 14.81
N LEU A 37 9.15 -15.58 14.24
CA LEU A 37 7.89 -16.00 14.84
C LEU A 37 8.07 -16.94 16.04
N ASP A 38 9.30 -17.39 16.29
CA ASP A 38 9.68 -18.08 17.52
C ASP A 38 9.84 -17.12 18.70
N THR A 39 10.07 -15.82 18.42
CA THR A 39 10.30 -14.79 19.44
C THR A 39 9.06 -13.95 19.70
N ILE A 40 8.29 -13.64 18.65
CA ILE A 40 7.04 -12.88 18.77
C ILE A 40 5.89 -13.66 18.14
N PRO A 41 4.68 -13.65 18.73
CA PRO A 41 3.51 -14.24 18.12
C PRO A 41 3.19 -13.59 16.77
N ARG A 42 2.75 -14.39 15.79
CA ARG A 42 2.34 -13.90 14.45
C ARG A 42 1.35 -12.73 14.52
N ALA A 43 0.38 -12.80 15.43
CA ALA A 43 -0.63 -11.74 15.58
C ALA A 43 0.01 -10.40 15.99
N GLU A 44 1.03 -10.44 16.85
CA GLU A 44 1.78 -9.26 17.29
C GLU A 44 2.69 -8.73 16.17
N ALA A 45 3.38 -9.62 15.45
CA ALA A 45 4.17 -9.27 14.27
C ALA A 45 3.33 -8.53 13.20
N LEU A 46 2.14 -9.05 12.92
CA LEU A 46 1.19 -8.43 11.99
C LEU A 46 0.65 -7.10 12.51
N ALA A 47 0.28 -7.02 13.79
CA ALA A 47 -0.20 -5.78 14.39
C ALA A 47 0.87 -4.68 14.33
N GLN A 48 2.12 -5.03 14.63
CA GLN A 48 3.26 -4.12 14.53
C GLN A 48 3.47 -3.65 13.09
N ALA A 49 3.54 -4.56 12.12
CA ALA A 49 3.76 -4.20 10.72
C ALA A 49 2.61 -3.33 10.15
N LYS A 50 1.36 -3.61 10.54
CA LYS A 50 0.20 -2.80 10.18
C LYS A 50 0.28 -1.40 10.78
N ALA A 51 0.60 -1.29 12.07
CA ALA A 51 0.74 0.01 12.72
C ALA A 51 1.84 0.85 12.06
N GLU A 52 2.98 0.25 11.71
CA GLU A 52 4.07 0.92 11.02
C GLU A 52 3.67 1.39 9.61
N ALA A 53 2.94 0.58 8.84
CA ALA A 53 2.45 0.97 7.53
C ALA A 53 1.41 2.11 7.62
N SER A 54 0.47 2.04 8.57
CA SER A 54 -0.48 3.12 8.82
C SER A 54 0.23 4.41 9.23
N GLN A 55 1.19 4.33 10.15
CA GLN A 55 1.97 5.50 10.57
C GLN A 55 2.75 6.13 9.42
N ARG A 56 3.32 5.32 8.51
CA ARG A 56 3.99 5.82 7.32
C ARG A 56 3.05 6.64 6.44
N VAL A 57 1.85 6.14 6.18
CA VAL A 57 0.83 6.86 5.40
C VAL A 57 0.38 8.15 6.08
N LEU A 58 0.22 8.15 7.40
CA LEU A 58 -0.11 9.36 8.17
C LEU A 58 1.01 10.40 8.13
N ALA A 59 2.26 9.96 8.27
CA ALA A 59 3.43 10.85 8.22
C ALA A 59 3.60 11.53 6.84
N GLU A 60 3.08 10.90 5.78
CA GLU A 60 3.06 11.42 4.41
C GLU A 60 1.82 12.32 4.16
N GLY A 61 1.04 12.66 5.20
CA GLY A 61 -0.04 13.63 5.14
C GLY A 61 -1.42 13.04 4.84
N ALA A 62 -1.63 11.74 5.06
CA ALA A 62 -2.97 11.17 4.94
C ALA A 62 -3.88 11.56 6.12
N LEU A 63 -5.18 11.70 5.84
CA LEU A 63 -6.21 11.89 6.86
C LEU A 63 -6.31 10.65 7.76
N PRO A 64 -6.28 10.80 9.10
CA PRO A 64 -6.32 9.68 10.05
C PRO A 64 -7.43 8.65 9.81
N ASP A 65 -8.64 9.13 9.55
CA ASP A 65 -9.81 8.28 9.39
C ASP A 65 -9.93 7.63 8.01
N SER A 66 -8.99 7.94 7.09
CA SER A 66 -8.98 7.41 5.73
C SER A 66 -7.97 6.30 5.49
N VAL A 67 -7.14 5.98 6.49
CA VAL A 67 -6.04 5.01 6.33
C VAL A 67 -6.60 3.59 6.27
N GLU A 68 -6.27 2.89 5.19
CA GLU A 68 -6.69 1.52 4.93
C GLU A 68 -5.48 0.64 4.57
N ILE A 69 -5.46 -0.60 5.07
CA ILE A 69 -4.49 -1.61 4.63
C ILE A 69 -5.03 -2.29 3.37
N VAL A 70 -4.32 -2.16 2.26
CA VAL A 70 -4.75 -2.67 0.95
C VAL A 70 -4.04 -3.96 0.54
N ASP A 71 -2.89 -4.26 1.14
CA ASP A 71 -2.12 -5.47 0.83
C ASP A 71 -1.39 -5.98 2.07
N ILE A 72 -1.39 -7.29 2.26
CA ILE A 72 -0.67 -8.01 3.30
C ILE A 72 -0.05 -9.24 2.65
N ASP A 73 1.27 -9.29 2.62
CA ASP A 73 2.04 -10.39 2.05
C ASP A 73 2.95 -10.97 3.15
N GLU A 74 2.77 -12.26 3.44
CA GLU A 74 3.55 -13.00 4.44
C GLU A 74 4.29 -14.14 3.74
N VAL A 75 5.62 -14.06 3.72
CA VAL A 75 6.47 -15.05 3.08
C VAL A 75 7.44 -15.66 4.10
N PRO A 76 7.26 -16.94 4.48
CA PRO A 76 8.22 -17.66 5.30
C PRO A 76 9.59 -17.74 4.61
N LEU A 77 10.64 -17.41 5.35
CA LEU A 77 12.03 -17.48 4.90
C LEU A 77 12.66 -18.77 5.42
N THR A 78 12.41 -19.87 4.70
CA THR A 78 12.78 -21.24 5.10
C THR A 78 14.28 -21.50 5.24
N TYR A 79 15.12 -20.61 4.71
CA TYR A 79 16.57 -20.68 4.83
C TYR A 79 17.12 -19.92 6.05
N LEU A 80 16.26 -19.25 6.82
CA LEU A 80 16.63 -18.55 8.05
C LEU A 80 16.11 -19.32 9.27
N PRO A 81 16.92 -19.42 10.35
CA PRO A 81 16.45 -20.01 11.61
C PRO A 81 15.40 -19.10 12.28
N GLY A 82 14.66 -19.64 13.25
CA GLY A 82 13.73 -18.84 14.08
C GLY A 82 12.32 -18.67 13.50
N ASN A 83 11.90 -19.56 12.58
CA ASN A 83 10.64 -19.43 11.84
C ASN A 83 10.47 -18.01 11.24
N ALA A 84 11.55 -17.53 10.60
CA ALA A 84 11.62 -16.18 10.09
C ALA A 84 10.58 -15.98 8.99
N THR A 85 9.76 -14.93 9.10
CA THR A 85 8.72 -14.58 8.13
C THR A 85 8.89 -13.13 7.72
N ARG A 86 8.97 -12.90 6.41
CA ARG A 86 8.95 -11.57 5.82
C ARG A 86 7.50 -11.12 5.69
N ILE A 87 7.16 -10.03 6.35
CA ILE A 87 5.83 -9.42 6.30
C ILE A 87 5.96 -8.09 5.56
N ARG A 88 5.21 -7.95 4.47
CA ARG A 88 5.07 -6.71 3.73
C ARG A 88 3.63 -6.22 3.82
N ILE A 89 3.45 -4.98 4.22
CA ILE A 89 2.14 -4.33 4.35
C ILE A 89 2.12 -3.09 3.46
N LYS A 90 1.06 -2.93 2.68
CA LYS A 90 0.76 -1.67 1.98
C LYS A 90 -0.47 -1.03 2.60
N ALA A 91 -0.35 0.26 2.87
CA ALA A 91 -1.45 1.09 3.32
C ALA A 91 -1.67 2.24 2.34
N VAL A 92 -2.90 2.74 2.26
CA VAL A 92 -3.26 3.95 1.52
C VAL A 92 -4.10 4.86 2.39
N GLY A 93 -4.14 6.14 2.05
CA GLY A 93 -5.01 7.12 2.69
C GLY A 93 -5.25 8.33 1.80
N THR A 94 -6.33 9.07 2.08
CA THR A 94 -6.64 10.32 1.37
C THR A 94 -5.69 11.42 1.84
N LEU A 95 -5.01 12.08 0.91
CA LEU A 95 -4.12 13.22 1.22
C LEU A 95 -4.92 14.38 1.84
N GLU A 96 -4.47 14.88 2.98
CA GLU A 96 -4.96 16.14 3.54
C GLU A 96 -4.43 17.30 2.70
N LEU A 97 -5.29 17.88 1.85
CA LEU A 97 -4.97 19.07 1.09
C LEU A 97 -5.09 20.29 2.03
N THR A 98 -4.01 20.61 2.75
CA THR A 98 -3.94 21.88 3.47
C THR A 98 -3.97 23.01 2.42
N THR A 99 -5.02 23.85 2.48
CA THR A 99 -5.19 25.03 1.61
C THR A 99 -4.31 26.18 2.07
#